data_AF-A0A9P8S4E3-F1
#
_entry.id   AF-A0A9P8S4E3-F1
#
_cell.length_a   1.000
_cell.length_b   1.000
_cell.length_c   1.000
_cell.angle_alpha   90.00
_cell.angle_beta   90.00
_cell.angle_gamma   90.00
#
_symmetry.space_group_name_H-M   'P 1'
#
loop_
_entity.id
_entity.type
_entity.pdbx_description
1 polymer ?
#
loop_
_entity_poly.entity_id
_entity_poly.type
_entity_poly.pdbx_seq_one_letter_code
_entity_poly.pdbx_strand_id
1 'polypeptide(L)'
;MPDALSTTIPIWCTVLNTVLLPSHPGSSQLFLPPHLLPTTHAQITALVPQFVASFKALHLQDLPKITKPLRPFWVTQDSALGPETHALPPEPSPEAQDPTTPGTIYASYRPVICLTASRRNTSSSEIDSNGYIQGAADDTENWAHGLTPAAFWANRDLLLSTPEPELPGLIASLSLSPSPAAQATPASAPDNNPTTRLTPQISVCALPPPPGAGCCISLTSATTPRDQWAKSAASMEVGLGRHKTASRNLRTALPYICDFASACLQRDPQARVTVACESGKDTSVGAALALSCYLFDDEGQFRVPNETARFTKTLVKMRLARIMTAYPGANPSRQTLQSVNSFLMDWTK
;
A
#
# COMPACT_ATOMS: atom_id res chain seq x y z
N MET A 1 14.01 0.22 20.05
CA MET A 1 13.82 0.19 18.58
C MET A 1 13.34 -1.20 18.19
N PRO A 2 12.31 -1.34 17.34
CA PRO A 2 11.86 -2.66 16.89
C PRO A 2 12.89 -3.33 15.98
N ASP A 3 13.34 -4.54 16.33
CA ASP A 3 14.44 -5.24 15.65
C ASP A 3 14.15 -5.47 14.15
N ALA A 4 12.93 -5.86 13.79
CA ALA A 4 12.57 -6.14 12.39
C ALA A 4 12.65 -4.90 11.49
N LEU A 5 12.27 -3.72 12.01
CA LEU A 5 12.27 -2.47 11.24
C LEU A 5 13.65 -1.82 11.21
N SER A 6 14.47 -2.09 12.23
CA SER A 6 15.82 -1.54 12.39
C SER A 6 16.76 -1.84 11.22
N THR A 7 16.52 -2.94 10.51
CA THR A 7 17.28 -3.35 9.31
C THR A 7 16.49 -3.09 8.04
N THR A 8 15.17 -3.32 8.07
CA THR A 8 14.28 -3.20 6.89
C THR A 8 14.21 -1.77 6.35
N ILE A 9 14.01 -0.76 7.21
CA ILE A 9 13.87 0.64 6.76
C ILE A 9 15.17 1.17 6.14
N PRO A 10 16.37 0.95 6.74
CA PRO A 10 17.63 1.27 6.09
C PRO A 10 17.81 0.61 4.72
N ILE A 11 17.42 -0.68 4.58
CA ILE A 11 17.47 -1.38 3.29
C ILE A 11 16.56 -0.66 2.27
N TRP A 12 15.32 -0.37 2.63
CA TRP A 12 14.38 0.34 1.74
C TRP A 12 14.91 1.71 1.30
N CYS A 13 15.42 2.50 2.24
CA CYS A 13 16.02 3.81 1.94
C CYS A 13 17.19 3.66 0.94
N THR A 14 18.10 2.72 1.19
CA THR A 14 19.28 2.50 0.34
C THR A 14 18.90 2.03 -1.06
N VAL A 15 17.95 1.10 -1.17
CA VAL A 15 17.43 0.61 -2.46
C VAL A 15 16.77 1.74 -3.25
N LEU A 16 15.88 2.51 -2.61
CA LEU A 16 15.21 3.65 -3.26
C LEU A 16 16.21 4.73 -3.67
N ASN A 17 17.17 5.08 -2.82
CA ASN A 17 18.22 6.05 -3.16
C ASN A 17 19.05 5.58 -4.35
N THR A 18 19.46 4.32 -4.37
CA THR A 18 20.26 3.75 -5.46
C THR A 18 19.50 3.77 -6.80
N VAL A 19 18.18 3.56 -6.77
CA VAL A 19 17.37 3.54 -7.99
C VAL A 19 16.95 4.95 -8.44
N LEU A 20 16.51 5.79 -7.51
CA LEU A 20 15.92 7.11 -7.80
C LEU A 20 16.96 8.25 -7.86
N LEU A 21 18.13 8.07 -7.24
CA LEU A 21 19.25 9.03 -7.21
C LEU A 21 20.59 8.36 -7.57
N PRO A 22 20.72 7.66 -8.72
CA PRO A 22 21.91 6.87 -9.03
C PRO A 22 23.22 7.67 -9.10
N SER A 23 23.14 8.97 -9.42
CA SER A 23 24.31 9.85 -9.54
C SER A 23 24.73 10.52 -8.23
N HIS A 24 23.94 10.39 -7.16
CA HIS A 24 24.25 11.05 -5.89
C HIS A 24 25.22 10.18 -5.06
N PRO A 25 26.32 10.75 -4.52
CA PRO A 25 27.36 9.96 -3.83
C PRO A 25 26.85 9.24 -2.57
N GLY A 26 25.87 9.82 -1.88
CA GLY A 26 25.24 9.20 -0.70
C GLY A 26 24.21 8.10 -1.00
N SER A 27 23.96 7.74 -2.26
CA SER A 27 22.84 6.85 -2.60
C SER A 27 23.05 5.40 -2.22
N SER A 28 24.29 4.92 -2.24
CA SER A 28 24.65 3.56 -1.80
C SER A 28 24.91 3.48 -0.29
N GLN A 29 24.77 4.59 0.45
CA GLN A 29 25.07 4.63 1.87
C GLN A 29 23.96 3.94 2.68
N LEU A 30 24.33 2.86 3.35
CA LEU A 30 23.43 2.09 4.20
C LEU A 30 23.56 2.54 5.67
N PHE A 31 22.47 3.06 6.23
CA PHE A 31 22.41 3.60 7.59
C PHE A 31 21.83 2.59 8.60
N LEU A 32 22.57 1.52 8.87
CA LEU A 32 22.19 0.53 9.89
C LEU A 32 22.49 1.02 11.31
N PRO A 33 21.73 0.57 12.32
CA PRO A 33 21.98 0.89 13.72
C PRO A 33 23.39 0.47 14.19
N PRO A 34 24.07 1.29 15.02
CA PRO A 34 25.46 1.06 15.41
C PRO A 34 25.67 -0.12 16.37
N HIS A 35 24.63 -0.58 17.08
CA HIS A 35 24.72 -1.76 17.96
C HIS A 35 24.63 -3.09 17.21
N LEU A 36 24.30 -3.09 15.92
CA LEU A 36 24.35 -4.30 15.11
C LEU A 36 25.81 -4.70 14.88
N LEU A 37 26.09 -6.00 14.97
CA LEU A 37 27.44 -6.54 14.78
C LEU A 37 27.96 -6.22 13.37
N PRO A 38 29.29 -6.01 13.19
CA PRO A 38 29.88 -5.78 11.88
C PRO A 38 29.57 -6.89 10.85
N THR A 39 29.44 -8.14 11.31
CA THR A 39 29.04 -9.28 10.48
C THR A 39 27.63 -9.11 9.93
N THR A 40 26.69 -8.65 10.75
CA THR A 40 25.31 -8.33 10.34
C THR A 40 25.29 -7.19 9.32
N HIS A 41 26.10 -6.13 9.54
CA HIS A 41 26.26 -5.04 8.58
C HIS A 41 26.73 -5.55 7.21
N ALA A 42 27.76 -6.40 7.19
CA ALA A 42 28.30 -6.97 5.96
C ALA A 42 27.26 -7.86 5.23
N GLN A 43 26.55 -8.72 5.96
CA GLN A 43 25.52 -9.59 5.40
C GLN A 43 24.37 -8.79 4.77
N ILE A 44 23.87 -7.76 5.46
CA ILE A 44 22.79 -6.91 4.94
C ILE A 44 23.28 -6.12 3.72
N THR A 45 24.48 -5.55 3.78
CA THR A 45 25.08 -4.80 2.66
C THR A 45 25.16 -5.67 1.40
N ALA A 46 25.53 -6.95 1.54
CA ALA A 46 25.61 -7.90 0.42
C ALA A 46 24.24 -8.20 -0.23
N LEU A 47 23.12 -8.02 0.48
CA LEU A 47 21.77 -8.24 -0.06
C LEU A 47 21.25 -7.05 -0.88
N VAL A 48 21.75 -5.83 -0.62
CA VAL A 48 21.23 -4.59 -1.25
C VAL A 48 21.23 -4.67 -2.79
N PRO A 49 22.30 -5.13 -3.48
CA PRO A 49 22.29 -5.24 -4.94
C PRO A 49 21.15 -6.13 -5.49
N GLN A 50 20.85 -7.23 -4.80
CA GLN A 50 19.76 -8.12 -5.20
C GLN A 50 18.39 -7.45 -5.06
N PHE A 51 18.18 -6.65 -4.00
CA PHE A 51 16.94 -5.89 -3.83
C PHE A 51 16.81 -4.76 -4.86
N VAL A 52 17.91 -4.08 -5.20
CA VAL A 52 17.94 -3.10 -6.30
C VAL A 52 17.57 -3.76 -7.63
N ALA A 53 18.13 -4.94 -7.93
CA ALA A 53 17.78 -5.69 -9.14
C ALA A 53 16.29 -6.10 -9.14
N SER A 54 15.80 -6.58 -7.99
CA SER A 54 14.39 -6.97 -7.82
C SER A 54 13.43 -5.79 -8.01
N PHE A 55 13.79 -4.61 -7.50
CA PHE A 55 13.01 -3.39 -7.69
C PHE A 55 12.99 -2.97 -9.18
N LYS A 56 14.14 -2.96 -9.85
CA LYS A 56 14.23 -2.62 -11.28
C LYS A 56 13.42 -3.57 -12.16
N ALA A 57 13.38 -4.86 -11.81
CA ALA A 57 12.58 -5.87 -12.48
C ALA A 57 11.05 -5.66 -12.34
N LEU A 58 10.59 -4.73 -11.49
CA LEU A 58 9.17 -4.36 -11.43
C LEU A 58 8.74 -3.50 -12.63
N HIS A 59 9.69 -2.88 -13.35
CA HIS A 59 9.44 -1.99 -14.49
C HIS A 59 8.36 -0.94 -14.20
N LEU A 60 8.42 -0.34 -13.00
CA LEU A 60 7.52 0.74 -12.60
C LEU A 60 7.81 2.00 -13.41
N GLN A 61 6.75 2.59 -13.94
CA GLN A 61 6.77 3.88 -14.61
C GLN A 61 6.44 4.99 -13.60
N ASP A 62 6.76 6.24 -13.95
CA ASP A 62 6.38 7.42 -13.17
C ASP A 62 6.83 7.41 -11.70
N LEU A 63 8.02 6.84 -11.45
CA LEU A 63 8.62 6.84 -10.13
C LEU A 63 8.81 8.27 -9.59
N PRO A 64 8.63 8.50 -8.28
CA PRO A 64 8.77 9.82 -7.70
C PRO A 64 10.20 10.33 -7.85
N LYS A 65 10.34 11.62 -8.17
CA LYS A 65 11.64 12.31 -8.20
C LYS A 65 11.98 12.79 -6.80
N ILE A 66 12.98 12.18 -6.19
CA ILE A 66 13.57 12.67 -4.93
C ILE A 66 14.81 13.51 -5.26
N THR A 67 15.10 14.53 -4.46
CA THR A 67 16.24 15.46 -4.67
C THR A 67 17.36 15.28 -3.65
N LYS A 68 17.10 14.61 -2.53
CA LYS A 68 18.10 14.25 -1.51
C LYS A 68 17.90 12.78 -1.13
N PRO A 69 18.97 12.07 -0.73
CA PRO A 69 18.85 10.70 -0.27
C PRO A 69 17.93 10.58 0.95
N LEU A 70 17.12 9.52 0.95
CA LEU A 70 16.35 9.06 2.10
C LEU A 70 17.29 8.55 3.19
N ARG A 71 17.08 8.97 4.43
CA ARG A 71 17.86 8.48 5.58
C ARG A 71 16.93 8.13 6.75
N PRO A 72 16.97 6.90 7.27
CA PRO A 72 16.19 6.55 8.46
C PRO A 72 16.69 7.34 9.66
N PHE A 73 15.76 7.85 10.46
CA PHE A 73 16.05 8.57 11.69
C PHE A 73 15.11 8.11 12.80
N TRP A 74 15.68 7.48 13.83
CA TRP A 74 14.93 6.88 14.92
C TRP A 74 14.70 7.90 16.03
N VAL A 75 13.44 8.11 16.39
CA VAL A 75 13.03 8.98 17.50
C VAL A 75 12.35 8.12 18.55
N THR A 76 12.91 8.13 19.75
CA THR A 76 12.41 7.40 20.92
C THR A 76 11.99 8.37 22.03
N GLN A 77 11.32 7.86 23.06
CA GLN A 77 11.00 8.67 24.26
C GLN A 77 12.26 9.23 24.95
N ASP A 78 13.40 8.55 24.81
CA ASP A 78 14.69 9.00 25.37
C ASP A 78 15.46 9.95 24.43
N SER A 79 14.92 10.24 23.24
CA SER A 79 15.58 11.12 22.27
C SER A 79 15.42 12.59 22.68
N ALA A 80 16.54 13.27 22.90
CA ALA A 80 16.54 14.71 23.16
C ALA A 80 16.23 15.50 21.87
N LEU A 81 14.96 15.77 21.62
CA LEU A 81 14.53 16.71 20.57
C LEU A 81 14.62 18.14 21.14
N GLY A 82 15.76 18.80 20.94
CA GLY A 82 15.97 20.17 21.41
C GLY A 82 15.05 21.20 20.71
N PRO A 83 14.83 22.38 21.32
CA PRO A 83 14.01 23.47 20.77
C PRO A 83 14.52 24.07 19.45
N GLU A 84 15.76 23.76 19.04
CA GLU A 84 16.36 24.21 17.77
C GLU A 84 15.85 23.46 16.53
N THR A 85 14.94 22.49 16.70
CA THR A 85 14.30 21.74 15.60
C THR A 85 13.32 22.56 14.76
N HIS A 86 12.93 23.76 15.23
CA HIS A 86 11.96 24.64 14.56
C HIS A 86 12.56 25.91 13.92
N ALA A 87 13.85 26.19 14.09
CA ALA A 87 14.48 27.37 13.50
C ALA A 87 15.12 27.03 12.14
N LEU A 88 14.80 27.81 11.11
CA LEU A 88 15.55 27.82 9.84
C LEU A 88 17.04 28.08 10.15
N PRO A 89 17.98 27.26 9.65
CA PRO A 89 19.37 27.41 10.03
C PRO A 89 19.97 28.70 9.43
N PRO A 90 20.81 29.44 10.18
CA PRO A 90 21.72 30.42 9.61
C PRO A 90 22.83 29.73 8.80
N GLU A 91 23.39 30.47 7.83
CA GLU A 91 24.42 30.04 6.88
C GLU A 91 25.56 29.19 7.49
N PRO A 92 26.09 28.19 6.76
CA PRO A 92 26.97 27.18 7.33
C PRO A 92 28.42 27.68 7.49
N SER A 93 29.00 27.47 8.67
CA SER A 93 30.45 27.50 8.91
C SER A 93 31.09 26.10 8.73
N PRO A 94 32.36 26.00 8.29
CA PRO A 94 32.88 24.80 7.61
C PRO A 94 33.45 23.69 8.50
N GLU A 95 33.39 23.79 9.83
CA GLU A 95 34.22 22.94 10.70
C GLU A 95 33.38 22.09 11.64
N ALA A 96 33.45 20.76 11.44
CA ALA A 96 32.82 19.68 12.21
C ALA A 96 31.27 19.66 12.22
N GLN A 97 30.67 19.31 11.07
CA GLN A 97 29.25 18.91 11.02
C GLN A 97 29.10 17.51 11.63
N ASP A 98 28.72 17.42 12.90
CA ASP A 98 28.12 16.21 13.43
C ASP A 98 26.76 16.01 12.72
N PRO A 99 26.56 14.93 11.95
CA PRO A 99 25.32 14.71 11.18
C PRO A 99 24.11 14.36 12.06
N THR A 100 24.20 14.58 13.37
CA THR A 100 23.16 14.38 14.38
C THR A 100 22.44 15.67 14.80
N THR A 101 22.91 16.86 14.41
CA THR A 101 22.20 18.12 14.70
C THR A 101 20.93 18.23 13.82
N PRO A 102 19.73 18.48 14.38
CA PRO A 102 18.48 18.44 13.62
C PRO A 102 18.39 19.43 12.45
N GLY A 103 19.11 20.55 12.48
CA GLY A 103 19.20 21.48 11.35
C GLY A 103 20.04 20.97 10.17
N THR A 104 20.99 20.06 10.40
CA THR A 104 21.91 19.55 9.37
C THR A 104 21.34 18.35 8.61
N ILE A 105 20.46 17.55 9.21
CA ILE A 105 19.91 16.35 8.54
C ILE A 105 18.98 16.71 7.39
N TYR A 106 18.11 17.72 7.52
CA TYR A 106 17.20 18.15 6.45
C TYR A 106 17.93 18.89 5.31
N ALA A 107 19.13 19.43 5.59
CA ALA A 107 19.98 20.05 4.59
C ALA A 107 20.56 18.99 3.63
N SER A 108 21.00 17.85 4.15
CA SER A 108 21.67 16.81 3.35
C SER A 108 20.78 15.63 2.96
N TYR A 109 19.68 15.40 3.67
CA TYR A 109 18.83 14.21 3.51
C TYR A 109 17.34 14.57 3.47
N ARG A 110 16.54 13.61 2.97
CA ARG A 110 15.10 13.51 3.25
C ARG A 110 14.91 12.48 4.37
N PRO A 111 14.81 12.88 5.64
CA PRO A 111 14.75 11.90 6.72
C PRO A 111 13.43 11.12 6.68
N VAL A 112 13.54 9.80 6.88
CA VAL A 112 12.42 8.90 7.13
C VAL A 112 12.34 8.74 8.65
N ILE A 113 11.39 9.44 9.27
CA ILE A 113 11.26 9.47 10.73
C ILE A 113 10.60 8.18 11.22
N CYS A 114 11.34 7.41 12.01
CA CYS A 114 10.87 6.19 12.66
C CYS A 114 10.60 6.49 14.14
N LEU A 115 9.36 6.84 14.46
CA LEU A 115 8.95 7.25 15.80
C LEU A 115 8.48 6.04 16.62
N THR A 116 9.03 5.90 17.84
CA THR A 116 8.49 4.99 18.87
C THR A 116 7.94 5.83 20.02
N ALA A 117 6.63 6.06 20.00
CA ALA A 117 5.93 6.83 21.02
C ALA A 117 5.41 5.98 22.20
N SER A 118 5.34 4.65 22.04
CA SER A 118 4.84 3.75 23.09
C SER A 118 5.81 3.64 24.27
N ARG A 119 5.27 3.58 25.49
CA ARG A 119 6.04 3.29 26.71
C ARG A 119 6.57 1.86 26.66
N ARG A 120 7.84 1.67 27.06
CA ARG A 120 8.41 0.32 27.21
C ARG A 120 7.79 -0.33 28.45
N ASN A 121 7.00 -1.39 28.26
CA ASN A 121 6.52 -2.17 29.40
C ASN A 121 7.64 -3.12 29.84
N THR A 122 8.13 -2.99 31.06
CA THR A 122 9.22 -3.82 31.60
C THR A 122 8.70 -5.02 32.39
N SER A 123 7.39 -5.14 32.59
CA SER A 123 6.77 -6.31 33.21
C SER A 123 6.64 -7.44 32.19
N SER A 124 7.11 -8.63 32.57
CA SER A 124 7.09 -9.86 31.76
C SER A 124 5.68 -10.42 31.49
N SER A 125 4.62 -9.72 31.91
CA SER A 125 3.24 -10.15 31.74
C SER A 125 2.64 -9.47 30.50
N GLU A 126 2.57 -10.20 29.40
CA GLU A 126 1.88 -9.80 28.16
C GLU A 126 0.38 -9.49 28.36
N ILE A 127 -0.15 -9.78 29.55
CA ILE A 127 -1.56 -9.70 29.93
C ILE A 127 -2.08 -8.24 30.08
N ASP A 128 -1.22 -7.26 30.39
CA ASP A 128 -1.63 -5.86 30.60
C ASP A 128 -1.60 -4.99 29.33
N SER A 129 -1.24 -5.56 28.18
CA SER A 129 -0.98 -4.79 26.96
C SER A 129 -2.21 -4.46 26.12
N ASN A 130 -3.44 -4.64 26.61
CA ASN A 130 -4.70 -4.35 25.89
C ASN A 130 -4.75 -4.88 24.44
N GLY A 131 -3.97 -5.93 24.13
CA GLY A 131 -3.82 -6.50 22.78
C GLY A 131 -2.72 -5.90 21.89
N TYR A 132 -2.01 -4.85 22.32
CA TYR A 132 -0.89 -4.25 21.56
C TYR A 132 0.41 -5.04 21.74
N ILE A 133 0.88 -5.62 20.65
CA ILE A 133 2.16 -6.34 20.61
C ILE A 133 3.28 -5.31 20.41
N GLN A 134 4.10 -5.10 21.44
CA GLN A 134 5.20 -4.15 21.38
C GLN A 134 6.17 -4.50 20.25
N GLY A 135 6.41 -3.55 19.34
CA GLY A 135 7.28 -3.73 18.18
C GLY A 135 6.55 -4.11 16.89
N ALA A 136 5.23 -4.33 16.92
CA ALA A 136 4.41 -4.29 15.73
C ALA A 136 4.29 -2.82 15.24
N ALA A 137 4.55 -2.58 13.96
CA ALA A 137 4.08 -1.37 13.31
C ALA A 137 2.58 -1.54 13.03
N ASP A 138 1.77 -0.55 13.40
CA ASP A 138 0.34 -0.53 13.06
C ASP A 138 0.09 0.48 11.94
N ASP A 139 -0.80 0.12 11.03
CA ASP A 139 -1.16 0.93 9.87
C ASP A 139 -2.05 2.09 10.33
N THR A 140 -1.73 3.30 9.88
CA THR A 140 -2.43 4.54 10.26
C THR A 140 -3.94 4.47 10.02
N GLU A 141 -4.35 3.73 9.00
CA GLU A 141 -5.72 3.53 8.57
C GLU A 141 -6.59 2.86 9.65
N ASN A 142 -5.99 2.11 10.57
CA ASN A 142 -6.72 1.38 11.62
C ASN A 142 -7.05 2.26 12.83
N TRP A 143 -6.27 3.31 13.08
CA TRP A 143 -6.39 4.13 14.31
C TRP A 143 -6.59 5.63 14.04
N ALA A 144 -6.27 6.14 12.86
CA ALA A 144 -6.39 7.56 12.55
C ALA A 144 -7.83 8.01 12.25
N HIS A 145 -8.79 7.08 12.09
CA HIS A 145 -10.19 7.40 11.78
C HIS A 145 -10.39 8.35 10.57
N GLY A 146 -9.47 8.32 9.60
CA GLY A 146 -9.50 9.20 8.42
C GLY A 146 -8.87 10.58 8.63
N LEU A 147 -8.30 10.85 9.81
CA LEU A 147 -7.61 12.10 10.10
C LEU A 147 -6.38 12.26 9.19
N THR A 148 -6.37 13.32 8.37
CA THR A 148 -5.23 13.65 7.52
C THR A 148 -4.24 14.56 8.25
N PRO A 149 -2.95 14.58 7.86
CA PRO A 149 -1.98 15.49 8.45
C PRO A 149 -2.40 16.97 8.37
N ALA A 150 -2.98 17.39 7.23
CA ALA A 150 -3.46 18.75 7.05
C ALA A 150 -4.61 19.08 8.03
N ALA A 151 -5.57 18.17 8.19
CA ALA A 151 -6.67 18.32 9.14
C ALA A 151 -6.17 18.34 10.59
N PHE A 152 -5.18 17.50 10.94
CA PHE A 152 -4.56 17.53 12.25
C PHE A 152 -3.92 18.87 12.56
N TRP A 153 -3.05 19.38 11.68
CA TRP A 153 -2.34 20.64 11.93
C TRP A 153 -3.27 21.85 11.97
N ALA A 154 -4.33 21.87 11.15
CA ALA A 154 -5.33 22.93 11.17
C ALA A 154 -6.18 22.95 12.46
N ASN A 155 -6.33 21.81 13.13
CA ASN A 155 -7.18 21.64 14.32
C ASN A 155 -6.38 21.14 15.53
N ARG A 156 -5.06 21.38 15.55
CA ARG A 156 -4.12 20.76 16.51
C ARG A 156 -4.55 20.95 17.96
N ASP A 157 -4.79 22.19 18.34
CA ASP A 157 -5.06 22.51 19.75
C ASP A 157 -6.41 21.94 20.20
N LEU A 158 -7.40 21.97 19.32
CA LEU A 158 -8.70 21.33 19.55
C LEU A 158 -8.51 19.81 19.75
N LEU A 159 -7.90 19.12 18.79
CA LEU A 159 -7.66 17.67 18.84
C LEU A 159 -6.84 17.25 20.07
N LEU A 160 -5.83 18.02 20.46
CA LEU A 160 -5.00 17.71 21.63
C LEU A 160 -5.71 18.01 22.97
N SER A 161 -6.72 18.87 22.97
CA SER A 161 -7.53 19.19 24.16
C SER A 161 -8.76 18.30 24.34
N THR A 162 -9.20 17.62 23.27
CA THR A 162 -10.38 16.75 23.28
C THR A 162 -10.10 15.43 24.01
N PRO A 163 -10.99 14.98 24.91
CA PRO A 163 -10.86 13.67 25.55
C PRO A 163 -10.83 12.52 24.55
N GLU A 164 -10.02 11.49 24.81
CA GLU A 164 -9.82 10.34 23.92
C GLU A 164 -11.13 9.67 23.43
N PRO A 165 -12.17 9.47 24.26
CA PRO A 165 -13.43 8.86 23.81
C PRO A 165 -14.20 9.69 22.77
N GLU A 166 -13.97 11.01 22.74
CA GLU A 166 -14.67 11.95 21.85
C GLU A 166 -13.92 12.16 20.52
N LEU A 167 -12.64 11.77 20.46
CA LEU A 167 -11.80 11.96 19.26
C LEU A 167 -12.37 11.32 18.00
N PRO A 168 -12.91 10.08 18.00
CA PRO A 168 -13.44 9.49 16.76
C PRO A 168 -14.61 10.31 16.18
N GLY A 169 -15.49 10.84 17.04
CA GLY A 169 -16.60 11.68 16.62
C GLY A 169 -16.15 13.04 16.09
N LEU A 170 -15.16 13.65 16.74
CA LEU A 170 -14.55 14.90 16.29
C LEU A 170 -13.82 14.73 14.95
N ILE A 171 -13.01 13.68 14.79
CA ILE A 171 -12.30 13.41 13.53
C ILE A 171 -13.30 13.21 12.38
N ALA A 172 -14.41 12.50 12.63
CA ALA A 172 -15.46 12.33 11.63
C ALA A 172 -16.08 13.67 11.20
N SER A 173 -16.32 14.60 12.14
CA SER A 173 -16.89 15.92 11.81
C SER A 173 -15.89 16.84 11.08
N LEU A 174 -14.61 16.76 11.42
CA LEU A 174 -13.54 17.47 10.71
C LEU A 174 -13.36 16.98 9.27
N SER A 175 -13.58 15.68 9.03
CA SER A 175 -13.46 15.07 7.70
C SER A 175 -14.60 15.45 6.75
N LEU A 176 -15.75 15.88 7.29
CA LEU A 176 -16.92 16.36 6.54
C LEU A 176 -16.85 17.86 6.22
N SER A 177 -15.93 18.60 6.87
CA SER A 177 -15.79 20.04 6.67
C SER A 177 -14.89 20.32 5.47
N PRO A 178 -15.37 21.01 4.41
CA PRO A 178 -14.56 21.28 3.24
C PRO A 178 -13.38 22.18 3.60
N SER A 179 -12.16 21.68 3.39
CA SER A 179 -10.95 22.49 3.53
C SER A 179 -11.00 23.67 2.55
N PRO A 180 -10.67 24.91 2.97
CA PRO A 180 -10.71 26.10 2.11
C PRO A 180 -9.72 26.04 0.93
N ALA A 181 -8.83 25.03 0.86
CA ALA A 181 -7.91 24.84 -0.25
C ALA A 181 -8.49 24.05 -1.46
N ALA A 182 -9.75 23.59 -1.40
CA ALA A 182 -10.36 22.73 -2.43
C ALA A 182 -11.50 23.41 -3.23
N GLN A 183 -11.48 24.73 -3.41
CA GLN A 183 -12.41 25.41 -4.30
C GLN A 183 -11.86 25.54 -5.73
N ALA A 184 -11.94 24.46 -6.52
CA ALA A 184 -11.93 24.54 -7.99
C ALA A 184 -12.38 23.21 -8.63
N THR A 185 -13.67 22.86 -8.54
CA THR A 185 -14.45 22.22 -9.62
C THR A 185 -15.89 21.95 -9.15
N PRO A 186 -16.92 22.18 -9.98
CA PRO A 186 -18.30 21.88 -9.61
C PRO A 186 -18.51 20.36 -9.67
N ALA A 187 -18.56 19.71 -8.51
CA ALA A 187 -18.87 18.29 -8.41
C ALA A 187 -20.39 18.07 -8.45
N SER A 188 -20.82 17.35 -9.48
CA SER A 188 -22.06 16.59 -9.52
C SER A 188 -22.19 15.64 -8.32
N ALA A 189 -23.42 15.28 -7.97
CA ALA A 189 -23.86 14.50 -6.79
C ALA A 189 -22.88 13.42 -6.28
N PRO A 190 -22.85 13.16 -4.95
CA PRO A 190 -21.91 12.20 -4.37
C PRO A 190 -22.31 10.77 -4.74
N ASP A 191 -21.62 10.20 -5.73
CA ASP A 191 -21.50 8.76 -5.84
C ASP A 191 -20.73 8.28 -4.61
N ASN A 192 -21.46 7.73 -3.64
CA ASN A 192 -20.96 7.29 -2.32
C ASN A 192 -19.94 6.14 -2.37
N ASN A 193 -19.37 5.82 -3.53
CA ASN A 193 -18.40 4.75 -3.69
C ASN A 193 -17.43 5.02 -4.86
N PRO A 194 -16.28 5.68 -4.62
CA PRO A 194 -15.35 6.02 -5.67
C PRO A 194 -14.79 4.75 -6.31
N THR A 195 -14.96 4.65 -7.63
CA THR A 195 -14.37 3.57 -8.43
C THR A 195 -12.93 3.93 -8.78
N THR A 196 -11.98 3.10 -8.35
CA THR A 196 -10.56 3.27 -8.62
C THR A 196 -10.18 2.52 -9.89
N ARG A 197 -9.67 3.26 -10.87
CA ARG A 197 -9.16 2.69 -12.13
C ARG A 197 -7.74 2.16 -11.94
N LEU A 198 -7.55 0.86 -12.15
CA LEU A 198 -6.25 0.20 -11.99
C LEU A 198 -5.48 0.09 -13.31
N THR A 199 -6.21 -0.20 -14.40
CA THR A 199 -5.70 -0.25 -15.77
C THR A 199 -6.72 0.39 -16.70
N PRO A 200 -6.46 0.51 -18.02
CA PRO A 200 -7.46 1.05 -18.92
C PRO A 200 -8.83 0.37 -18.88
N GLN A 201 -8.84 -0.96 -18.70
CA GLN A 201 -10.02 -1.81 -18.75
C GLN A 201 -10.39 -2.46 -17.40
N ILE A 202 -9.57 -2.35 -16.34
CA ILE A 202 -9.87 -2.91 -15.02
C ILE A 202 -10.05 -1.79 -13.99
N SER A 203 -11.12 -1.88 -13.20
CA SER A 203 -11.38 -0.99 -12.07
C SER A 203 -11.87 -1.76 -10.85
N VAL A 204 -11.72 -1.16 -9.67
CA VAL A 204 -12.19 -1.72 -8.40
C VAL A 204 -12.99 -0.70 -7.61
N CYS A 205 -13.94 -1.16 -6.80
CA CYS A 205 -14.72 -0.31 -5.89
C CYS A 205 -15.18 -1.12 -4.67
N ALA A 206 -15.71 -0.44 -3.64
CA ALA A 206 -16.43 -1.14 -2.58
C ALA A 206 -17.76 -1.70 -3.12
N LEU A 207 -18.52 -2.45 -2.32
CA LEU A 207 -19.91 -2.77 -2.66
C LEU A 207 -20.85 -1.65 -2.17
N PRO A 208 -21.95 -1.35 -2.86
CA PRO A 208 -22.36 -1.88 -4.17
C PRO A 208 -21.59 -1.24 -5.34
N PRO A 209 -21.45 -1.93 -6.49
CA PRO A 209 -20.84 -1.34 -7.68
C PRO A 209 -21.71 -0.19 -8.22
N PRO A 210 -21.11 0.81 -8.91
CA PRO A 210 -21.87 1.92 -9.46
C PRO A 210 -22.82 1.47 -10.58
N PRO A 211 -24.00 2.11 -10.70
CA PRO A 211 -24.95 1.81 -11.77
C PRO A 211 -24.32 2.11 -13.14
N GLY A 212 -24.56 1.23 -14.11
CA GLY A 212 -24.02 1.39 -15.48
C GLY A 212 -22.54 1.00 -15.63
N ALA A 213 -21.92 0.37 -14.63
CA ALA A 213 -20.60 -0.23 -14.74
C ALA A 213 -20.59 -1.41 -15.74
N GLY A 214 -20.46 -1.12 -17.04
CA GLY A 214 -20.31 -2.05 -18.16
C GLY A 214 -20.35 -3.54 -17.79
N CYS A 215 -19.19 -4.14 -17.53
CA CYS A 215 -19.08 -5.50 -17.00
C CYS A 215 -18.74 -5.46 -15.50
N CYS A 216 -19.62 -5.99 -14.66
CA CYS A 216 -19.49 -5.93 -13.21
C CYS A 216 -19.35 -7.31 -12.55
N ILE A 217 -18.43 -7.41 -11.60
CA ILE A 217 -18.16 -8.61 -10.80
C ILE A 217 -18.22 -8.24 -9.32
N SER A 218 -19.26 -8.66 -8.63
CA SER A 218 -19.49 -8.38 -7.21
C SER A 218 -19.09 -9.57 -6.35
N LEU A 219 -18.09 -9.40 -5.49
CA LEU A 219 -17.59 -10.41 -4.56
C LEU A 219 -18.24 -10.20 -3.19
N THR A 220 -19.25 -11.01 -2.87
CA THR A 220 -20.12 -10.79 -1.70
C THR A 220 -19.78 -11.70 -0.52
N SER A 221 -20.22 -11.29 0.67
CA SER A 221 -19.93 -11.98 1.93
C SER A 221 -20.75 -13.25 2.17
N ALA A 222 -21.84 -13.44 1.43
CA ALA A 222 -22.68 -14.64 1.54
C ALA A 222 -22.10 -15.72 0.62
N THR A 223 -21.96 -16.97 1.07
CA THR A 223 -21.51 -18.04 0.18
C THR A 223 -22.66 -18.47 -0.72
N THR A 224 -22.47 -18.43 -2.04
CA THR A 224 -23.49 -18.85 -3.03
C THR A 224 -22.94 -19.94 -3.94
N PRO A 225 -23.78 -20.87 -4.40
CA PRO A 225 -23.35 -21.91 -5.32
C PRO A 225 -23.15 -21.33 -6.73
N ARG A 226 -22.26 -21.97 -7.51
CA ARG A 226 -21.75 -21.47 -8.79
C ARG A 226 -22.86 -21.19 -9.82
N ASP A 227 -23.88 -22.02 -9.87
CA ASP A 227 -25.02 -21.92 -10.78
C ASP A 227 -25.78 -20.59 -10.63
N GLN A 228 -25.63 -19.91 -9.50
CA GLN A 228 -26.31 -18.65 -9.20
C GLN A 228 -25.44 -17.41 -9.43
N TRP A 229 -24.18 -17.57 -9.86
CA TRP A 229 -23.24 -16.44 -9.95
C TRP A 229 -23.50 -15.53 -11.15
N ALA A 230 -23.87 -16.08 -12.30
CA ALA A 230 -24.19 -15.28 -13.48
C ALA A 230 -25.59 -14.66 -13.30
N LYS A 231 -25.67 -13.32 -13.25
CA LYS A 231 -26.95 -12.60 -13.16
C LYS A 231 -27.41 -12.10 -14.53
N SER A 232 -26.46 -11.68 -15.36
CA SER A 232 -26.68 -11.28 -16.75
C SER A 232 -25.39 -11.43 -17.57
N ALA A 233 -25.45 -11.10 -18.86
CA ALA A 233 -24.27 -11.09 -19.74
C ALA A 233 -23.19 -10.06 -19.34
N ALA A 234 -23.51 -9.16 -18.41
CA ALA A 234 -22.69 -8.03 -17.98
C ALA A 234 -22.59 -7.90 -16.45
N SER A 235 -23.24 -8.81 -15.69
CA SER A 235 -23.20 -8.81 -14.22
C SER A 235 -23.01 -10.22 -13.66
N MET A 236 -22.01 -10.37 -12.81
CA MET A 236 -21.72 -11.57 -12.04
C MET A 236 -21.67 -11.24 -10.55
N GLU A 237 -22.29 -12.05 -9.71
CA GLU A 237 -22.25 -11.93 -8.25
C GLU A 237 -21.75 -13.23 -7.64
N VAL A 238 -20.54 -13.19 -7.09
CA VAL A 238 -19.83 -14.34 -6.57
C VAL A 238 -19.83 -14.29 -5.05
N GLY A 239 -20.54 -15.23 -4.45
CA GLY A 239 -20.62 -15.36 -3.02
C GLY A 239 -19.40 -16.09 -2.44
N LEU A 240 -18.40 -15.34 -1.98
CA LEU A 240 -17.12 -15.92 -1.50
C LEU A 240 -17.13 -16.27 -0.01
N GLY A 241 -18.04 -15.70 0.78
CA GLY A 241 -17.98 -15.79 2.25
C GLY A 241 -17.24 -14.59 2.86
N ARG A 242 -16.85 -14.68 4.14
CA ARG A 242 -16.18 -13.59 4.88
C ARG A 242 -14.69 -13.84 5.12
N HIS A 243 -13.90 -12.76 5.16
CA HIS A 243 -12.49 -12.75 5.57
C HIS A 243 -11.65 -13.87 4.93
N LYS A 244 -10.96 -14.69 5.75
CA LYS A 244 -10.11 -15.81 5.31
C LYS A 244 -10.86 -16.81 4.42
N THR A 245 -12.15 -17.04 4.65
CA THR A 245 -12.97 -17.91 3.81
C THR A 245 -13.14 -17.30 2.42
N ALA A 246 -13.35 -15.99 2.34
CA ALA A 246 -13.44 -15.27 1.07
C ALA A 246 -12.15 -15.42 0.26
N SER A 247 -10.99 -15.16 0.88
CA SER A 247 -9.68 -15.33 0.23
C SER A 247 -9.46 -16.75 -0.26
N ARG A 248 -9.85 -17.77 0.51
CA ARG A 248 -9.72 -19.19 0.10
C ARG A 248 -10.62 -19.52 -1.08
N ASN A 249 -11.90 -19.16 -1.01
CA ASN A 249 -12.88 -19.44 -2.05
C ASN A 249 -12.62 -18.63 -3.33
N LEU A 250 -11.92 -17.50 -3.23
CA LEU A 250 -11.47 -16.74 -4.39
C LEU A 250 -10.67 -17.63 -5.35
N ARG A 251 -9.77 -18.49 -4.84
CA ARG A 251 -8.96 -19.40 -5.68
C ARG A 251 -9.83 -20.23 -6.63
N THR A 252 -10.93 -20.79 -6.12
CA THR A 252 -11.82 -21.66 -6.89
C THR A 252 -12.80 -20.86 -7.76
N ALA A 253 -13.04 -19.60 -7.44
CA ALA A 253 -13.89 -18.70 -8.22
C ALA A 253 -13.15 -18.03 -9.40
N LEU A 254 -11.84 -17.78 -9.26
CA LEU A 254 -11.01 -17.08 -10.26
C LEU A 254 -11.11 -17.62 -11.70
N PRO A 255 -11.16 -18.95 -11.95
CA PRO A 255 -11.39 -19.48 -13.29
C PRO A 255 -12.66 -18.92 -13.94
N TYR A 256 -13.78 -18.99 -13.22
CA TYR A 256 -15.09 -18.56 -13.71
C TYR A 256 -15.19 -17.03 -13.83
N ILE A 257 -14.54 -16.32 -12.91
CA ILE A 257 -14.39 -14.86 -12.97
C ILE A 257 -13.63 -14.45 -14.24
N CYS A 258 -12.55 -15.15 -14.58
CA CYS A 258 -11.78 -14.89 -15.79
C CYS A 258 -12.56 -15.22 -17.06
N ASP A 259 -13.29 -16.35 -17.10
CA ASP A 259 -14.13 -16.72 -18.23
C ASP A 259 -15.25 -15.69 -18.48
N PHE A 260 -15.91 -15.25 -17.41
CA PHE A 260 -16.94 -14.22 -17.48
C PHE A 260 -16.38 -12.88 -17.99
N ALA A 261 -15.25 -12.43 -17.44
CA ALA A 261 -14.59 -11.20 -17.86
C ALA A 261 -14.08 -11.28 -19.32
N SER A 262 -13.57 -12.44 -19.73
CA SER A 262 -13.16 -12.72 -21.11
C SER A 262 -14.36 -12.60 -22.06
N ALA A 263 -15.51 -13.18 -21.72
CA ALA A 263 -16.73 -13.07 -22.52
C ALA A 263 -17.25 -11.61 -22.63
N CYS A 264 -17.13 -10.81 -21.56
CA CYS A 264 -17.41 -9.38 -21.61
C CYS A 264 -16.51 -8.66 -22.62
N LEU A 265 -15.18 -8.86 -22.52
CA LEU A 265 -14.18 -8.18 -23.34
C LEU A 265 -14.19 -8.64 -24.80
N GLN A 266 -14.60 -9.88 -25.09
CA GLN A 266 -14.79 -10.35 -26.46
C GLN A 266 -16.00 -9.70 -27.13
N ARG A 267 -17.06 -9.41 -26.36
CA ARG A 267 -18.26 -8.74 -26.88
C ARG A 267 -18.00 -7.26 -27.16
N ASP A 268 -17.26 -6.63 -26.27
CA ASP A 268 -16.84 -5.24 -26.40
C ASP A 268 -15.39 -5.09 -25.92
N PRO A 269 -14.41 -5.02 -26.84
CA PRO A 269 -13.00 -4.84 -26.49
C PRO A 269 -12.71 -3.53 -25.75
N GLN A 270 -13.60 -2.54 -25.80
CA GLN A 270 -13.46 -1.28 -25.05
C GLN A 270 -14.18 -1.32 -23.69
N ALA A 271 -14.85 -2.44 -23.37
CA ALA A 271 -15.54 -2.60 -22.10
C ALA A 271 -14.57 -2.51 -20.92
N ARG A 272 -15.11 -1.96 -19.83
CA ARG A 272 -14.44 -1.92 -18.54
C ARG A 272 -15.01 -3.00 -17.63
N VAL A 273 -14.12 -3.78 -17.03
CA VAL A 273 -14.44 -4.76 -16.00
C VAL A 273 -14.23 -4.12 -14.63
N THR A 274 -15.33 -3.95 -13.90
CA THR A 274 -15.32 -3.42 -12.52
C THR A 274 -15.49 -4.57 -11.55
N VAL A 275 -14.53 -4.72 -10.63
CA VAL A 275 -14.59 -5.73 -9.57
C VAL A 275 -14.86 -5.06 -8.22
N ALA A 276 -15.96 -5.44 -7.59
CA ALA A 276 -16.36 -4.89 -6.30
C ALA A 276 -16.22 -5.94 -5.18
N CYS A 277 -15.76 -5.53 -4.01
CA CYS A 277 -15.85 -6.33 -2.77
C CYS A 277 -16.24 -5.41 -1.62
N GLU A 278 -16.48 -5.94 -0.41
CA GLU A 278 -16.96 -5.14 0.74
C GLU A 278 -16.17 -3.84 0.97
N SER A 279 -14.83 -3.89 0.98
CA SER A 279 -13.97 -2.73 1.17
C SER A 279 -13.44 -2.08 -0.11
N GLY A 280 -13.51 -2.79 -1.24
CA GLY A 280 -12.80 -2.43 -2.47
C GLY A 280 -11.28 -2.58 -2.43
N LYS A 281 -10.71 -3.07 -1.32
CA LYS A 281 -9.26 -3.08 -1.05
C LYS A 281 -8.60 -4.45 -1.04
N ASP A 282 -9.36 -5.54 -0.86
CA ASP A 282 -8.80 -6.89 -0.68
C ASP A 282 -9.12 -7.84 -1.83
N THR A 283 -10.23 -8.58 -1.76
CA THR A 283 -10.56 -9.62 -2.75
C THR A 283 -10.84 -9.05 -4.14
N SER A 284 -11.39 -7.83 -4.24
CA SER A 284 -11.52 -7.11 -5.51
C SER A 284 -10.16 -6.85 -6.15
N VAL A 285 -9.18 -6.41 -5.37
CA VAL A 285 -7.79 -6.18 -5.82
C VAL A 285 -7.14 -7.51 -6.23
N GLY A 286 -7.35 -8.58 -5.46
CA GLY A 286 -6.87 -9.92 -5.80
C GLY A 286 -7.44 -10.44 -7.13
N ALA A 287 -8.75 -10.31 -7.34
CA ALA A 287 -9.40 -10.67 -8.59
C ALA A 287 -8.93 -9.79 -9.75
N ALA A 288 -8.83 -8.48 -9.56
CA ALA A 288 -8.28 -7.55 -10.54
C ALA A 288 -6.82 -7.89 -10.93
N LEU A 289 -5.99 -8.30 -9.96
CA LEU A 289 -4.63 -8.77 -10.20
C LEU A 289 -4.62 -10.04 -11.06
N ALA A 290 -5.49 -11.01 -10.75
CA ALA A 290 -5.61 -12.23 -11.53
C ALA A 290 -6.08 -11.94 -12.97
N LEU A 291 -7.11 -11.11 -13.14
CA LEU A 291 -7.58 -10.65 -14.45
C LEU A 291 -6.48 -9.95 -15.24
N SER A 292 -5.74 -9.04 -14.59
CA SER A 292 -4.60 -8.31 -15.19
C SER A 292 -3.49 -9.23 -15.67
N CYS A 293 -3.19 -10.30 -14.93
CA CYS A 293 -2.20 -11.29 -15.34
C CYS A 293 -2.72 -12.21 -16.44
N TYR A 294 -3.97 -12.66 -16.33
CA TYR A 294 -4.57 -13.69 -17.16
C TYR A 294 -5.01 -13.12 -18.52
N LEU A 295 -5.85 -12.08 -18.53
CA LEU A 295 -6.50 -11.55 -19.73
C LEU A 295 -5.75 -10.43 -20.44
N PHE A 296 -4.59 -10.01 -19.95
CA PHE A 296 -3.82 -8.92 -20.57
C PHE A 296 -2.34 -9.27 -20.73
N ASP A 297 -1.75 -8.84 -21.84
CA ASP A 297 -0.31 -8.88 -22.08
C ASP A 297 0.43 -7.68 -21.45
N ASP A 298 1.74 -7.60 -21.64
CA ASP A 298 2.61 -6.59 -21.03
C ASP A 298 2.36 -5.17 -21.56
N GLU A 299 1.82 -5.08 -22.78
CA GLU A 299 1.34 -3.89 -23.47
C GLU A 299 -0.09 -3.48 -23.04
N GLY A 300 -0.74 -4.32 -22.23
CA GLY A 300 -2.10 -4.09 -21.72
C GLY A 300 -3.19 -4.38 -22.74
N GLN A 301 -2.89 -5.13 -23.80
CA GLN A 301 -3.87 -5.58 -24.77
C GLN A 301 -4.59 -6.83 -24.27
N PHE A 302 -5.87 -6.93 -24.59
CA PHE A 302 -6.68 -8.09 -24.25
C PHE A 302 -6.16 -9.34 -24.97
N ARG A 303 -6.02 -10.43 -24.22
CA ARG A 303 -5.67 -11.75 -24.73
C ARG A 303 -6.54 -12.83 -24.09
N VAL A 304 -6.72 -13.93 -24.82
CA VAL A 304 -7.25 -15.17 -24.26
C VAL A 304 -6.06 -16.14 -24.09
N PRO A 305 -5.70 -16.52 -22.85
CA PRO A 305 -4.61 -17.46 -22.62
C PRO A 305 -4.81 -18.77 -23.36
N ASN A 306 -3.74 -19.23 -24.03
CA ASN A 306 -3.67 -20.56 -24.62
C ASN A 306 -2.83 -21.49 -23.72
N GLU A 307 -2.68 -22.76 -24.12
CA GLU A 307 -1.91 -23.78 -23.37
C GLU A 307 -0.43 -23.43 -23.15
N THR A 308 0.11 -22.51 -23.95
CA THR A 308 1.49 -22.02 -23.83
C THR A 308 1.64 -20.84 -22.87
N ALA A 309 0.54 -20.27 -22.37
CA ALA A 309 0.60 -19.21 -21.38
C ALA A 309 1.34 -19.70 -20.13
N ARG A 310 2.33 -18.93 -19.70
CA ARG A 310 3.10 -19.19 -18.48
C ARG A 310 3.02 -17.95 -17.60
N PHE A 311 2.50 -18.15 -16.39
CA PHE A 311 2.47 -17.11 -15.37
C PHE A 311 3.65 -17.34 -14.44
N THR A 312 4.36 -16.27 -14.09
CA THR A 312 5.52 -16.33 -13.19
C THR A 312 5.28 -15.47 -11.97
N LYS A 313 5.91 -15.80 -10.84
CA LYS A 313 5.85 -14.95 -9.64
C LYS A 313 6.34 -13.53 -9.92
N THR A 314 7.28 -13.37 -10.85
CA THR A 314 7.76 -12.07 -11.31
C THR A 314 6.64 -11.27 -11.96
N LEU A 315 5.90 -11.86 -12.92
CA LEU A 315 4.75 -11.21 -13.56
C LEU A 315 3.72 -10.73 -12.52
N VAL A 316 3.34 -11.61 -11.59
CA VAL A 316 2.37 -11.27 -10.52
C VAL A 316 2.86 -10.08 -9.69
N LYS A 317 4.14 -10.05 -9.33
CA LYS A 317 4.75 -8.92 -8.60
C LYS A 317 4.73 -7.63 -9.41
N MET A 318 5.07 -7.67 -10.70
CA MET A 318 5.03 -6.48 -11.57
C MET A 318 3.61 -5.91 -11.65
N ARG A 319 2.60 -6.77 -11.87
CA ARG A 319 1.20 -6.34 -11.97
C ARG A 319 0.67 -5.82 -10.65
N LEU A 320 1.00 -6.48 -9.53
CA LEU A 320 0.63 -6.00 -8.20
C LEU A 320 1.27 -4.64 -7.91
N ALA A 321 2.55 -4.45 -8.24
CA ALA A 321 3.23 -3.18 -8.04
C ALA A 321 2.57 -2.05 -8.84
N ARG A 322 2.22 -2.27 -10.11
CA ARG A 322 1.44 -1.30 -10.92
C ARG A 322 0.08 -0.98 -10.30
N ILE A 323 -0.64 -1.99 -9.83
CA ILE A 323 -1.93 -1.81 -9.14
C ILE A 323 -1.76 -0.97 -7.87
N MET A 324 -0.74 -1.25 -7.05
CA MET A 324 -0.49 -0.50 -5.82
C MET A 324 0.00 0.93 -6.09
N THR A 325 0.68 1.19 -7.21
CA THR A 325 1.00 2.55 -7.66
C THR A 325 -0.26 3.31 -8.08
N ALA A 326 -1.17 2.66 -8.82
CA ALA A 326 -2.44 3.26 -9.25
C ALA A 326 -3.46 3.41 -8.11
N TYR A 327 -3.40 2.51 -7.12
CA TYR A 327 -4.28 2.50 -5.95
C TYR A 327 -3.46 2.24 -4.67
N PRO A 328 -2.86 3.28 -4.07
CA PRO A 328 -2.07 3.14 -2.84
C PRO A 328 -2.85 2.57 -1.65
N GLY A 329 -4.17 2.76 -1.62
CA GLY A 329 -5.05 2.20 -0.58
C GLY A 329 -5.40 0.72 -0.77
N ALA A 330 -4.90 0.06 -1.83
CA ALA A 330 -5.06 -1.37 -2.03
C ALA A 330 -4.38 -2.15 -0.91
N ASN A 331 -5.10 -3.08 -0.29
CA ASN A 331 -4.59 -3.90 0.80
C ASN A 331 -5.03 -5.37 0.66
N PRO A 332 -4.59 -6.08 -0.41
CA PRO A 332 -4.88 -7.48 -0.58
C PRO A 332 -4.17 -8.30 0.51
N SER A 333 -4.93 -9.11 1.24
CA SER A 333 -4.38 -9.94 2.31
C SER A 333 -3.38 -10.97 1.76
N ARG A 334 -2.46 -11.44 2.62
CA ARG A 334 -1.53 -12.52 2.26
C ARG A 334 -2.25 -13.75 1.71
N GLN A 335 -3.41 -14.09 2.29
CA GLN A 335 -4.24 -15.20 1.85
C GLN A 335 -4.84 -14.94 0.45
N THR A 336 -5.32 -13.73 0.19
CA THR A 336 -5.79 -13.33 -1.16
C THR A 336 -4.68 -13.47 -2.19
N LEU A 337 -3.47 -12.98 -1.90
CA LEU A 337 -2.32 -13.10 -2.80
C LEU A 337 -1.86 -14.56 -3.00
N GLN A 338 -1.96 -15.41 -1.96
CA GLN A 338 -1.69 -16.85 -2.09
C GLN A 338 -2.73 -17.54 -2.98
N SER A 339 -4.00 -17.14 -2.92
CA SER A 339 -5.04 -17.65 -3.79
C SER A 339 -4.83 -17.27 -5.24
N VAL A 340 -4.44 -16.01 -5.51
CA VAL A 340 -4.09 -15.55 -6.86
C VAL A 340 -2.87 -16.29 -7.41
N ASN A 341 -1.81 -16.43 -6.61
CA ASN A 341 -0.62 -17.17 -7.03
C ASN A 341 -0.93 -18.63 -7.33
N SER A 342 -1.67 -19.33 -6.46
CA SER A 342 -2.06 -20.71 -6.75
C SER A 342 -2.93 -20.82 -7.99
N PHE A 343 -3.90 -19.93 -8.19
CA PHE A 343 -4.67 -19.93 -9.43
C PHE A 343 -3.74 -19.78 -10.64
N LEU A 344 -2.87 -18.77 -10.68
CA LEU A 344 -2.03 -18.52 -11.86
C LEU A 344 -0.94 -19.58 -12.08
N MET A 345 -0.41 -20.21 -11.02
CA MET A 345 0.70 -21.15 -11.11
C MET A 345 0.26 -22.61 -11.19
N ASP A 346 -0.88 -22.97 -10.57
CA ASP A 346 -1.39 -24.35 -10.53
C ASP A 346 -2.35 -24.65 -11.70
N TRP A 347 -2.74 -23.65 -12.51
CA TRP A 347 -3.65 -23.78 -13.67
C TRP A 347 -3.06 -24.58 -14.84
N THR A 348 -1.81 -25.03 -14.78
CA THR A 348 -1.19 -25.88 -15.80
C THR A 348 -1.36 -27.38 -15.52
N LYS A 349 -2.53 -27.84 -15.09
CA LYS A 349 -2.82 -29.29 -15.00
C LYS A 349 -4.06 -29.68 -15.76
#